data_AF-A0A1C1CT49-F1
#
_entry.id   AF-A0A1C1CT49-F1
#
_cell.length_a   1.000
_cell.length_b   1.000
_cell.length_c   1.000
_cell.angle_alpha   90.00
_cell.angle_beta   90.00
_cell.angle_gamma   90.00
#
_symmetry.space_group_name_H-M   'P 1'
#
loop_
_entity.id
_entity.type
_entity.pdbx_description
1 polymer ?
#
loop_
_entity_poly.entity_id
_entity_poly.type
_entity_poly.pdbx_seq_one_letter_code
_entity_poly.pdbx_strand_id
1 'polypeptide(L)'
;MLQRTLRLPALRGALSSLSPSATHSTLLPRITSQLSHTRLLSQEVRSAIDKAVASAPVVLFMKGTPETPQCGFSRTSIQILGLQGVDPAKFTAFNVLEDQDLRNGIKEYSDWPTIPQLYVDKEFIGGCDILINMHKDGSLAELLAQKKVIVTEDGDEVEHTEAGGDKEGGDVEGQKAGEVRAETEQSTGARSKDAKGESS
;
A
#
# COMPACT_ATOMS: atom_id res chain seq x y z
N MET A 1 -53.54 -18.85 21.18
CA MET A 1 -53.21 -18.10 22.42
C MET A 1 -51.86 -17.43 22.16
N LEU A 2 -51.60 -16.12 22.15
CA LEU A 2 -52.33 -14.88 22.40
C LEU A 2 -52.01 -13.93 21.24
N GLN A 3 -53.01 -13.29 20.63
CA GLN A 3 -52.85 -12.06 19.86
C GLN A 3 -53.28 -10.90 20.77
N ARG A 4 -52.45 -9.87 20.94
CA ARG A 4 -52.91 -8.58 21.45
C ARG A 4 -52.13 -7.42 20.83
N THR A 5 -52.89 -6.70 20.02
CA THR A 5 -52.70 -5.42 19.36
C THR A 5 -52.68 -4.23 20.35
N LEU A 6 -52.48 -3.03 19.80
CA LEU A 6 -52.73 -1.65 20.31
C LEU A 6 -51.40 -0.89 20.54
N ARG A 7 -51.17 0.38 20.18
CA ARG A 7 -51.86 1.54 19.56
C ARG A 7 -50.72 2.56 19.25
N LEU A 8 -50.56 3.17 18.07
CA LEU A 8 -51.21 4.41 17.55
C LEU A 8 -50.79 5.75 18.24
N PRO A 9 -50.87 6.94 17.57
CA PRO A 9 -49.71 7.70 17.09
C PRO A 9 -49.71 9.23 17.43
N ALA A 10 -48.72 9.95 16.85
CA ALA A 10 -48.71 11.32 16.29
C ALA A 10 -49.30 12.54 17.04
N LEU A 11 -48.46 13.53 17.35
CA LEU A 11 -48.76 14.97 17.57
C LEU A 11 -47.39 15.68 17.79
N ARG A 12 -47.07 16.94 17.47
CA ARG A 12 -47.62 18.10 16.74
C ARG A 12 -46.56 19.22 16.92
N GLY A 13 -46.60 20.26 16.09
CA GLY A 13 -46.15 21.62 16.45
C GLY A 13 -44.79 22.01 15.90
N ALA A 14 -44.66 22.84 14.85
CA ALA A 14 -45.05 24.25 14.66
C ALA A 14 -43.89 25.22 14.93
N LEU A 15 -43.68 26.08 13.93
CA LEU A 15 -42.60 27.04 13.69
C LEU A 15 -42.73 28.28 14.59
N SER A 16 -41.62 28.92 14.94
CA SER A 16 -41.63 30.33 15.39
C SER A 16 -40.47 31.14 14.84
N SER A 17 -40.87 32.15 14.05
CA SER A 17 -40.40 33.53 13.92
C SER A 17 -38.91 33.89 13.79
N LEU A 18 -38.69 34.62 12.70
CA LEU A 18 -37.56 35.44 12.28
C LEU A 18 -37.28 36.62 13.24
N SER A 19 -36.04 37.11 13.21
CA SER A 19 -35.78 38.56 13.25
C SER A 19 -34.47 38.87 12.49
N PRO A 20 -34.48 39.76 11.49
CA PRO A 20 -33.27 40.28 10.88
C PRO A 20 -32.85 41.59 11.57
N SER A 21 -31.55 41.81 11.74
CA SER A 21 -31.01 43.13 12.09
C SER A 21 -29.85 43.43 11.15
N ALA A 22 -30.04 44.46 10.33
CA ALA A 22 -29.05 44.99 9.42
C ALA A 22 -28.04 45.85 10.19
N THR A 23 -26.74 45.63 9.97
CA THR A 23 -25.71 46.64 10.22
C THR A 23 -24.67 46.55 9.11
N HIS A 24 -24.56 47.64 8.35
CA HIS A 24 -23.56 47.89 7.32
C HIS A 24 -22.13 47.69 7.86
N SER A 25 -21.26 47.01 7.12
CA SER A 25 -19.83 47.28 7.19
C SER A 25 -19.10 46.77 5.93
N THR A 26 -18.63 47.75 5.15
CA THR A 26 -17.39 47.75 4.38
C THR A 26 -17.07 46.53 3.50
N LEU A 27 -17.37 46.70 2.21
CA LEU A 27 -16.79 45.95 1.09
C LEU A 27 -15.25 46.05 1.14
N LEU A 28 -14.59 44.98 1.58
CA LEU A 28 -13.17 44.75 1.29
C LEU A 28 -13.11 43.67 0.19
N PRO A 29 -12.40 43.91 -0.93
CA PRO A 29 -12.07 42.82 -1.83
C PRO A 29 -11.14 41.89 -1.05
N ARG A 30 -11.66 40.72 -0.66
CA ARG A 30 -10.86 39.64 -0.12
C ARG A 30 -10.03 39.14 -1.31
N ILE A 31 -8.83 39.68 -1.47
CA ILE A 31 -7.81 39.12 -2.34
C ILE A 31 -7.68 37.67 -1.86
N THR A 32 -8.28 36.75 -2.61
CA THR A 32 -8.16 35.32 -2.40
C THR A 32 -6.74 34.94 -2.80
N SER A 33 -5.79 35.23 -1.91
CA SER A 33 -4.52 34.53 -1.85
C SER A 33 -4.83 33.10 -1.43
N GLN A 34 -5.42 32.32 -2.34
CA GLN A 34 -5.34 30.88 -2.33
C GLN A 34 -3.93 30.53 -2.82
N LEU A 35 -2.91 30.91 -2.04
CA LEU A 35 -1.62 30.24 -2.08
C LEU A 35 -1.83 28.92 -1.35
N SER A 36 -2.57 28.03 -2.00
CA SER A 36 -2.81 26.67 -1.57
C SER A 36 -1.51 25.91 -1.71
N HIS A 37 -0.69 25.97 -0.66
CA HIS A 37 0.25 24.93 -0.25
C HIS A 37 0.97 24.19 -1.39
N THR A 38 1.78 24.86 -2.20
CA THR A 38 3.03 24.22 -2.64
C THR A 38 3.98 24.22 -1.45
N ARG A 39 3.69 23.41 -0.43
CA ARG A 39 4.80 22.90 0.36
C ARG A 39 5.54 22.01 -0.61
N LEU A 40 6.80 22.31 -0.87
CA LEU A 40 7.66 21.43 -1.63
C LEU A 40 8.22 20.47 -0.60
N LEU A 41 7.79 19.22 -0.65
CA LEU A 41 8.42 18.09 0.03
C LEU A 41 9.93 18.25 -0.14
N SER A 42 10.66 18.43 0.95
CA SER A 42 12.11 18.61 0.87
C SER A 42 12.73 17.39 0.19
N GLN A 43 13.80 17.59 -0.57
CA GLN A 43 14.44 16.52 -1.31
C GLN A 43 14.93 15.41 -0.37
N GLU A 44 15.35 15.78 0.83
CA GLU A 44 15.79 14.89 1.89
C GLU A 44 14.65 13.98 2.37
N VAL A 45 13.47 14.56 2.68
CA VAL A 45 12.30 13.80 3.14
C VAL A 45 11.77 12.91 2.02
N ARG A 46 11.74 13.41 0.78
CA ARG A 46 11.38 12.60 -0.39
C ARG A 46 12.29 11.39 -0.53
N SER A 47 13.61 11.59 -0.47
CA SER A 47 14.59 10.51 -0.55
C SER A 47 14.45 9.51 0.59
N ALA A 48 14.14 9.97 1.80
CA ALA A 48 13.88 9.10 2.94
C ALA A 48 12.63 8.24 2.72
N ILE A 49 11.53 8.82 2.21
CA ILE A 49 10.31 8.08 1.88
C ILE A 49 10.56 7.08 0.75
N ASP A 50 11.27 7.48 -0.32
CA ASP A 50 11.62 6.59 -1.45
C ASP A 50 12.41 5.35 -0.95
N LYS A 51 13.34 5.55 -0.01
CA LYS A 51 14.07 4.44 0.63
C LYS A 51 13.15 3.59 1.51
N ALA A 52 12.25 4.22 2.26
CA ALA A 52 11.31 3.52 3.12
C ALA A 52 10.35 2.62 2.32
N VAL A 53 9.75 3.12 1.23
CA VAL A 53 8.87 2.32 0.36
C VAL A 53 9.61 1.23 -0.41
N ALA A 54 10.92 1.37 -0.61
CA ALA A 54 11.77 0.36 -1.23
C ALA A 54 12.35 -0.66 -0.23
N SER A 55 12.16 -0.46 1.08
CA SER A 55 12.77 -1.31 2.11
C SER A 55 12.20 -2.72 2.17
N ALA A 56 10.93 -2.89 1.78
CA ALA A 56 10.25 -4.18 1.72
C ALA A 56 9.18 -4.16 0.61
N PRO A 57 8.73 -5.33 0.12
CA PRO A 57 7.62 -5.41 -0.83
C PRO A 57 6.33 -4.82 -0.27
N VAL A 58 6.03 -5.02 1.01
CA VAL A 58 4.84 -4.46 1.67
C VAL A 58 5.28 -3.48 2.74
N VAL A 59 4.89 -2.22 2.59
CA VAL A 59 5.27 -1.14 3.52
C VAL A 59 4.03 -0.42 4.04
N LEU A 60 3.91 -0.30 5.36
CA LEU A 60 2.79 0.39 6.01
C LEU A 60 3.28 1.58 6.84
N PHE A 61 2.84 2.78 6.49
CA PHE A 61 2.98 3.95 7.36
C PHE A 61 1.80 4.00 8.33
N MET A 62 2.06 3.91 9.64
CA MET A 62 1.03 3.77 10.65
C MET A 62 1.31 4.60 11.91
N LYS A 63 0.29 4.75 12.77
CA LYS A 63 0.43 5.41 14.08
C LYS A 63 0.71 4.35 15.15
N GLY A 64 1.91 4.34 15.70
CA GLY A 64 2.43 3.28 16.57
C GLY A 64 3.17 2.22 15.77
N THR A 65 3.38 1.06 16.38
CA THR A 65 4.03 -0.10 15.75
C THR A 65 3.02 -1.24 15.55
N PRO A 66 3.33 -2.28 14.74
CA PRO A 66 2.46 -3.45 14.60
C PRO A 66 2.09 -4.10 15.94
N GLU A 67 3.06 -4.18 16.87
CA GLU A 67 2.88 -4.70 18.23
C GLU A 67 2.04 -3.77 19.12
N THR A 68 2.20 -2.45 18.95
CA THR A 68 1.54 -1.43 19.78
C THR A 68 0.86 -0.35 18.93
N PRO A 69 -0.24 -0.68 18.23
CA PRO A 69 -0.93 0.29 17.40
C PRO A 69 -1.64 1.35 18.26
N GLN A 70 -1.32 2.63 18.00
CA GLN A 70 -1.81 3.79 18.76
C GLN A 70 -3.04 4.44 18.14
N CYS A 71 -3.61 3.85 17.09
CA CYS A 71 -4.81 4.34 16.41
C CYS A 71 -5.67 3.16 15.95
N GLY A 72 -7.01 3.27 16.09
CA GLY A 72 -7.95 2.23 15.66
C GLY A 72 -7.78 1.86 14.18
N PHE A 73 -7.68 2.84 13.29
CA PHE A 73 -7.45 2.60 11.85
C PHE A 73 -6.13 1.86 11.58
N SER A 74 -5.06 2.21 12.30
CA SER A 74 -3.76 1.52 12.19
C SER A 74 -3.84 0.07 12.69
N ARG A 75 -4.57 -0.18 13.80
CA ARG A 75 -4.83 -1.54 14.29
C ARG A 75 -5.62 -2.35 13.26
N THR A 76 -6.67 -1.79 12.68
CA THR A 76 -7.47 -2.45 11.65
C THR A 76 -6.64 -2.82 10.42
N SER A 77 -5.78 -1.92 9.94
CA SER A 77 -4.92 -2.22 8.78
C SER A 77 -3.93 -3.36 9.05
N ILE A 78 -3.30 -3.40 10.23
CA ILE A 78 -2.44 -4.53 10.62
C ILE A 78 -3.24 -5.84 10.70
N GLN A 79 -4.43 -5.80 11.29
CA GLN A 79 -5.30 -6.98 11.38
C GLN A 79 -5.68 -7.50 10.00
N ILE A 80 -6.05 -6.63 9.06
CA ILE A 80 -6.37 -7.04 7.68
C ILE A 80 -5.17 -7.70 7.03
N LEU A 81 -3.97 -7.09 7.09
CA LEU A 81 -2.75 -7.67 6.49
C LEU A 81 -2.40 -9.03 7.11
N GLY A 82 -2.57 -9.18 8.42
CA GLY A 82 -2.40 -10.47 9.10
C GLY A 82 -3.40 -11.52 8.64
N LEU A 83 -4.68 -11.14 8.46
CA LEU A 83 -5.72 -12.03 7.93
C LEU A 83 -5.48 -12.41 6.46
N GLN A 84 -4.78 -11.59 5.69
CA GLN A 84 -4.37 -11.90 4.31
C GLN A 84 -3.12 -12.82 4.25
N GLY A 85 -2.49 -13.12 5.39
CA GLY A 85 -1.31 -13.98 5.43
C GLY A 85 -0.06 -13.33 4.84
N VAL A 86 0.09 -12.00 4.94
CA VAL A 86 1.31 -11.31 4.51
C VAL A 86 2.51 -11.86 5.28
N ASP A 87 3.56 -12.24 4.56
CA ASP A 87 4.79 -12.76 5.13
C ASP A 87 5.48 -11.68 6.00
N PRO A 88 5.70 -11.93 7.31
CA PRO A 88 6.42 -11.00 8.18
C PRO A 88 7.81 -10.62 7.67
N ALA A 89 8.47 -11.48 6.87
CA ALA A 89 9.78 -11.18 6.28
C ALA A 89 9.71 -10.17 5.11
N LYS A 90 8.52 -9.99 4.50
CA LYS A 90 8.27 -9.07 3.37
C LYS A 90 7.48 -7.83 3.80
N PHE A 91 7.22 -7.68 5.10
CA PHE A 91 6.43 -6.60 5.66
C PHE A 91 7.27 -5.70 6.56
N THR A 92 7.20 -4.39 6.30
CA THR A 92 7.82 -3.37 7.15
C THR A 92 6.79 -2.31 7.51
N ALA A 93 6.79 -1.86 8.77
CA ALA A 93 5.95 -0.77 9.24
C ALA A 93 6.78 0.40 9.77
N PHE A 94 6.38 1.63 9.44
CA PHE A 94 7.00 2.86 9.92
C PHE A 94 6.04 3.63 10.83
N ASN A 95 6.51 3.97 12.03
CA ASN A 95 5.74 4.74 13.00
C ASN A 95 5.85 6.25 12.72
N VAL A 96 4.81 6.85 12.14
CA VAL A 96 4.80 8.29 11.83
C VAL A 96 4.60 9.19 13.06
N LEU A 97 4.42 8.63 14.26
CA LEU A 97 4.33 9.44 15.47
C LEU A 97 5.71 9.89 15.97
N GLU A 98 6.76 9.15 15.64
CA GLU A 98 8.14 9.42 16.07
C GLU A 98 8.84 10.44 15.17
N ASP A 99 8.39 10.57 13.91
CA ASP A 99 8.97 11.48 12.92
C ASP A 99 7.87 12.36 12.30
N GLN A 100 7.90 13.65 12.63
CA GLN A 100 6.94 14.64 12.11
C GLN A 100 7.18 14.98 10.64
N ASP A 101 8.43 14.92 10.17
CA ASP A 101 8.77 15.18 8.77
C ASP A 101 8.28 14.01 7.91
N LEU A 102 8.46 12.77 8.37
CA LEU A 102 7.86 11.60 7.74
C LEU A 102 6.33 11.69 7.72
N ARG A 103 5.70 12.06 8.84
CA ARG A 103 4.24 12.16 8.98
C ARG A 103 3.60 13.15 8.00
N ASN A 104 4.24 14.31 7.83
CA ASN A 104 3.75 15.33 6.92
C ASN A 104 4.16 15.00 5.49
N GLY A 105 5.40 14.54 5.31
CA GLY A 105 5.97 14.21 4.02
C GLY A 105 5.24 13.08 3.31
N ILE A 106 4.86 12.01 4.03
CA ILE A 106 4.14 10.89 3.40
C ILE A 106 2.78 11.31 2.84
N LYS A 107 2.09 12.26 3.50
CA LYS A 107 0.79 12.76 3.02
C LYS A 107 0.92 13.56 1.74
N GLU A 108 2.00 14.32 1.61
CA GLU A 108 2.29 15.08 0.40
C GLU A 108 2.82 14.17 -0.71
N TYR A 109 3.65 13.18 -0.36
CA TYR A 109 4.23 12.21 -1.29
C TYR A 109 3.16 11.36 -2.00
N SER A 110 2.14 10.90 -1.26
CA SER A 110 1.04 10.09 -1.80
C SER A 110 -0.15 10.90 -2.31
N ASP A 111 -0.14 12.22 -2.15
CA ASP A 111 -1.32 13.08 -2.29
C ASP A 111 -2.54 12.54 -1.50
N TRP A 112 -2.28 12.02 -0.28
CA TRP A 112 -3.29 11.38 0.56
C TRP A 112 -3.28 11.90 2.01
N PRO A 113 -4.39 12.44 2.54
CA PRO A 113 -4.37 13.21 3.79
C PRO A 113 -4.36 12.37 5.08
N THR A 114 -4.65 11.06 4.98
CA THR A 114 -4.90 10.19 6.14
C THR A 114 -3.79 9.15 6.37
N ILE A 115 -3.73 8.62 7.58
CA ILE A 115 -2.83 7.54 8.03
C ILE A 115 -3.71 6.52 8.75
N PRO A 116 -3.57 5.20 8.52
CA PRO A 116 -2.46 4.51 7.84
C PRO A 116 -2.48 4.60 6.31
N GLN A 117 -1.32 4.34 5.67
CA GLN A 117 -1.14 4.26 4.21
C GLN A 117 -0.34 3.00 3.86
N LEU A 118 -0.86 2.18 2.94
CA LEU A 118 -0.21 0.95 2.45
C LEU A 118 0.46 1.18 1.09
N TYR A 119 1.67 0.66 0.98
CA TYR A 119 2.42 0.50 -0.26
C TYR A 119 2.70 -0.97 -0.51
N VAL A 120 2.57 -1.40 -1.77
CA VAL A 120 3.00 -2.73 -2.24
C VAL A 120 3.86 -2.54 -3.49
N ASP A 121 5.06 -3.09 -3.51
CA ASP A 121 6.09 -2.89 -4.56
C ASP A 121 6.31 -1.43 -4.95
N LYS A 122 6.35 -0.54 -3.94
CA LYS A 122 6.50 0.92 -4.10
C LYS A 122 5.28 1.61 -4.73
N GLU A 123 4.19 0.90 -5.00
CA GLU A 123 2.93 1.46 -5.48
C GLU A 123 2.01 1.78 -4.30
N PHE A 124 1.42 2.97 -4.31
CA PHE A 124 0.45 3.37 -3.30
C PHE A 124 -0.88 2.64 -3.51
N ILE A 125 -1.32 1.88 -2.51
CA ILE A 125 -2.58 1.12 -2.57
C ILE A 125 -3.74 1.93 -1.99
N GLY A 126 -3.53 2.56 -0.84
CA GLY A 126 -4.59 3.33 -0.18
C GLY A 126 -4.46 3.45 1.33
N GLY A 127 -5.47 4.09 1.92
CA GLY A 127 -5.66 4.16 3.38
C GLY A 127 -6.51 3.04 3.95
N CYS A 128 -6.83 3.13 5.24
CA CYS A 128 -7.58 2.08 5.97
C CYS A 128 -8.92 1.70 5.31
N ASP A 129 -9.72 2.68 4.88
CA ASP A 129 -11.05 2.41 4.30
C ASP A 129 -10.96 1.64 2.97
N ILE A 130 -9.96 1.96 2.15
CA ILE A 130 -9.69 1.24 0.90
C ILE A 130 -9.29 -0.20 1.21
N LEU A 131 -8.41 -0.42 2.20
CA LEU A 131 -8.01 -1.77 2.61
C LEU A 131 -9.19 -2.60 3.12
N ILE A 132 -10.10 -1.99 3.88
CA ILE A 132 -11.32 -2.66 4.35
C ILE A 132 -12.18 -3.08 3.16
N ASN A 133 -12.34 -2.23 2.14
CA ASN A 133 -13.12 -2.54 0.95
C ASN A 133 -12.47 -3.65 0.13
N MET A 134 -11.17 -3.52 -0.17
CA MET A 134 -10.41 -4.51 -0.92
C MET A 134 -10.33 -5.87 -0.21
N HIS A 135 -10.34 -5.87 1.12
CA HIS A 135 -10.43 -7.10 1.90
C HIS A 135 -11.81 -7.77 1.79
N LYS A 136 -12.89 -6.97 1.72
CA LYS A 136 -14.27 -7.49 1.60
C LYS A 136 -14.57 -8.04 0.21
N ASP A 137 -14.07 -7.39 -0.84
CA ASP A 137 -14.30 -7.81 -2.22
C ASP A 137 -13.30 -8.87 -2.70
N GLY A 138 -12.21 -9.11 -1.96
CA GLY A 138 -11.18 -10.10 -2.28
C GLY A 138 -10.03 -9.57 -3.15
N SER A 139 -10.14 -8.36 -3.70
CA SER A 139 -9.11 -7.76 -4.55
C SER A 139 -7.77 -7.56 -3.82
N LEU A 140 -7.78 -7.40 -2.49
CA LEU A 140 -6.54 -7.34 -1.70
C LEU A 140 -5.79 -8.68 -1.72
N ALA A 141 -6.50 -9.80 -1.63
CA ALA A 141 -5.90 -11.13 -1.64
C ALA A 141 -5.25 -11.40 -3.01
N GLU A 142 -5.96 -11.08 -4.09
CA GLU A 142 -5.47 -11.20 -5.47
C GLU A 142 -4.21 -10.36 -5.69
N LEU A 143 -4.23 -9.11 -5.25
CA LEU A 143 -3.07 -8.21 -5.35
C LEU A 143 -1.85 -8.77 -4.61
N LEU A 144 -2.02 -9.20 -3.37
CA LEU A 144 -0.93 -9.74 -2.55
C LEU A 144 -0.40 -11.09 -3.08
N ALA A 145 -1.28 -11.93 -3.62
CA ALA A 145 -0.90 -13.18 -4.28
C ALA A 145 -0.11 -12.91 -5.58
N GLN A 146 -0.58 -11.98 -6.41
CA GLN A 146 0.10 -11.59 -7.65
C GLN A 146 1.51 -11.06 -7.39
N LYS A 147 1.70 -10.27 -6.31
CA LYS A 147 3.03 -9.77 -5.90
C LYS A 147 3.86 -10.80 -5.11
N LYS A 148 3.33 -12.01 -4.87
CA LYS A 148 4.01 -13.11 -4.13
C LYS A 148 4.47 -12.70 -2.74
N VAL A 149 3.66 -11.93 -2.02
CA VAL A 149 3.98 -11.45 -0.65
C VAL A 149 3.24 -12.19 0.46
N ILE A 150 2.39 -13.15 0.10
CA ILE A 150 1.70 -14.04 1.05
C ILE A 150 2.57 -15.25 1.40
N VAL A 151 2.39 -15.80 2.61
CA VAL A 151 3.00 -17.07 3.01
C VAL A 151 2.29 -18.20 2.28
N THR A 152 3.01 -18.93 1.42
CA THR A 152 2.55 -20.19 0.85
C THR A 152 3.11 -21.32 1.71
N GLU A 153 2.24 -22.17 2.27
CA GLU A 153 2.66 -23.29 3.13
C GLU A 153 3.34 -24.43 2.35
N ASP A 154 3.31 -24.39 1.02
CA ASP A 154 3.86 -25.43 0.16
C ASP A 154 4.85 -24.83 -0.86
N GLY A 155 6.02 -25.45 -0.97
CA GLY A 155 7.12 -25.06 -1.87
C GLY A 155 6.85 -25.36 -3.34
N ASP A 156 5.62 -25.20 -3.81
CA ASP A 156 5.22 -25.52 -5.18
C ASP A 156 5.01 -24.25 -5.99
N GLU A 157 5.73 -24.18 -7.11
CA GLU A 157 5.56 -23.17 -8.14
C GLU A 157 4.10 -23.18 -8.60
N VAL A 158 3.34 -22.14 -8.22
CA VAL A 158 2.07 -21.83 -8.89
C VAL A 158 2.38 -21.33 -10.29
N GLU A 159 2.57 -22.28 -11.20
CA GLU A 159 2.38 -22.10 -12.63
C GLU A 159 0.92 -21.66 -12.83
N HIS A 160 0.71 -20.51 -13.46
CA HIS A 160 -0.60 -20.10 -13.93
C HIS A 160 -1.01 -21.05 -15.06
N THR A 161 -1.60 -22.19 -14.72
CA THR A 161 -2.31 -23.02 -15.70
C THR A 161 -3.69 -22.41 -15.91
N GLU A 162 -3.84 -21.69 -17.01
CA GLU A 162 -5.14 -21.26 -17.54
C GLU A 162 -5.96 -22.52 -17.88
N ALA A 163 -6.95 -22.82 -17.05
CA ALA A 163 -7.91 -23.88 -17.32
C ALA A 163 -9.01 -23.36 -18.26
N GLY A 164 -9.19 -24.01 -19.42
CA GLY A 164 -10.44 -23.96 -20.17
C GLY A 164 -10.28 -23.76 -21.68
N GLY A 165 -9.93 -24.82 -22.39
CA GLY A 165 -9.89 -24.83 -23.85
C GLY A 165 -9.94 -26.25 -24.40
N ASP A 166 -11.11 -26.88 -24.31
CA ASP A 166 -11.41 -28.18 -24.89
C ASP A 166 -11.24 -28.15 -26.43
N LYS A 167 -10.36 -28.99 -27.00
CA LYS A 167 -10.49 -29.59 -28.36
C LYS A 167 -9.39 -30.63 -28.63
N GLU A 168 -9.77 -31.86 -28.29
CA GLU A 168 -9.60 -33.13 -29.02
C GLU A 168 -8.84 -33.13 -30.37
N GLY A 169 -7.78 -33.96 -30.45
CA GLY A 169 -7.50 -34.82 -31.60
C GLY A 169 -6.34 -34.45 -32.54
N GLY A 170 -5.31 -35.30 -32.59
CA GLY A 170 -4.43 -35.43 -33.77
C GLY A 170 -2.97 -35.74 -33.49
N ASP A 171 -2.65 -37.03 -33.35
CA ASP A 171 -1.30 -37.61 -33.38
C ASP A 171 -0.54 -37.32 -34.69
N VAL A 172 0.72 -36.87 -34.63
CA VAL A 172 1.77 -37.25 -35.61
C VAL A 172 3.16 -37.17 -34.95
N GLU A 173 3.76 -38.35 -34.83
CA GLU A 173 5.14 -38.67 -34.49
C GLU A 173 6.08 -38.37 -35.67
N GLY A 174 7.31 -37.85 -35.44
CA GLY A 174 8.24 -37.63 -36.55
C GLY A 174 9.57 -36.93 -36.27
N GLN A 175 10.55 -37.69 -35.78
CA GLN A 175 11.94 -37.74 -36.29
C GLN A 175 12.96 -36.60 -36.01
N LYS A 176 13.92 -36.96 -35.14
CA LYS A 176 15.36 -37.19 -35.45
C LYS A 176 16.37 -36.02 -35.48
N ALA A 177 17.19 -36.04 -34.41
CA ALA A 177 18.67 -35.98 -34.33
C ALA A 177 19.48 -34.82 -34.94
N GLY A 178 20.40 -34.30 -34.11
CA GLY A 178 21.54 -33.50 -34.56
C GLY A 178 22.44 -33.08 -33.38
N GLU A 179 23.33 -33.97 -32.96
CA GLU A 179 24.46 -33.66 -32.07
C GLU A 179 25.57 -32.94 -32.85
N VAL A 180 26.11 -31.83 -32.31
CA VAL A 180 27.48 -31.38 -32.62
C VAL A 180 28.08 -30.70 -31.38
N ARG A 181 29.18 -31.30 -30.88
CA ARG A 181 30.13 -30.73 -29.91
C ARG A 181 31.32 -30.14 -30.67
N ALA A 182 31.84 -29.00 -30.22
CA ALA A 182 33.22 -28.51 -30.45
C ALA A 182 33.49 -27.42 -29.38
N GLU A 183 34.44 -27.59 -28.45
CA GLU A 183 35.85 -27.10 -28.54
C GLU A 183 35.94 -25.55 -28.55
N THR A 184 36.83 -24.82 -27.87
CA THR A 184 38.03 -25.10 -27.07
C THR A 184 38.55 -23.74 -26.55
N GLU A 185 38.97 -23.71 -25.30
CA GLU A 185 40.10 -22.96 -24.69
C GLU A 185 40.30 -21.42 -24.73
N GLN A 186 40.98 -21.00 -23.65
CA GLN A 186 41.93 -19.87 -23.49
C GLN A 186 41.39 -18.46 -23.25
N SER A 187 41.60 -17.95 -22.02
CA SER A 187 42.59 -16.88 -21.81
C SER A 187 42.66 -16.46 -20.33
N THR A 188 43.86 -16.60 -19.77
CA THR A 188 44.30 -16.18 -18.44
C THR A 188 44.63 -14.68 -18.44
N GLY A 189 44.08 -13.91 -17.49
CA GLY A 189 44.42 -12.50 -17.27
C GLY A 189 44.91 -12.26 -15.84
N ALA A 190 46.22 -12.18 -15.67
CA ALA A 190 46.89 -11.80 -14.42
C ALA A 190 46.92 -10.26 -14.24
N ARG A 191 46.77 -9.77 -13.00
CA ARG A 191 47.42 -8.52 -12.58
C ARG A 191 47.48 -8.35 -11.06
N SER A 192 48.64 -8.69 -10.48
CA SER A 192 49.11 -8.20 -9.18
C SER A 192 49.46 -6.71 -9.26
N LYS A 193 49.30 -5.99 -8.15
CA LYS A 193 50.22 -4.91 -7.74
C LYS A 193 50.02 -4.57 -6.26
N ASP A 194 51.00 -5.00 -5.48
CA ASP A 194 51.34 -4.55 -4.14
C ASP A 194 51.59 -3.04 -4.07
N ALA A 195 51.18 -2.42 -2.95
CA ALA A 195 51.81 -1.21 -2.43
C ALA A 195 51.58 -1.12 -0.91
N LYS A 196 52.58 -1.59 -0.18
CA LYS A 196 52.79 -1.39 1.25
C LYS A 196 53.33 0.03 1.47
N GLY A 197 52.79 0.74 2.46
CA GLY A 197 53.26 2.05 2.89
C GLY A 197 53.03 2.24 4.39
N GLU A 198 53.99 1.81 5.20
CA GLU A 198 54.27 2.34 6.54
C GLU A 198 54.86 3.74 6.39
N SER A 199 54.48 4.69 7.25
CA SER A 199 55.43 5.41 8.12
C SER A 199 54.74 6.55 8.89
N SER A 200 55.03 6.57 10.20
CA SER A 200 54.95 7.67 11.17
C SER A 200 53.59 8.09 11.74
#